data_AF-A0A947K1M6-F1
#
_entry.id   AF-A0A947K1M6-F1
#
_cell.length_a   1.000
_cell.length_b   1.000
_cell.length_c   1.000
_cell.angle_alpha   90.00
_cell.angle_beta   90.00
_cell.angle_gamma   90.00
#
_symmetry.space_group_name_H-M   'P 1'
#
loop_
_entity.id
_entity.type
_entity.pdbx_description
1 polymer ?
#
loop_
_entity_poly.entity_id
_entity_poly.type
_entity_poly.pdbx_seq_one_letter_code
_entity_poly.pdbx_strand_id
1 'polypeptide(L)'
;PSEIYKNYVMSGREVTKQLMALFEKYQVDYVIAGHIHGYARAERRGIVYVVSGGAGAPLYLPADFGGFYHYVRIDVNGEMITDRTVKIYD
;
A
#
# COMPACT_ATOMS: atom_id res chain seq x y z
N PRO A 1 15.07 -11.26 22.08
CA PRO A 1 14.48 -9.97 21.60
C PRO A 1 13.08 -10.12 20.97
N SER A 2 12.88 -11.13 20.12
CA SER A 2 11.59 -11.48 19.49
C SER A 2 10.50 -11.94 20.48
N GLU A 3 10.88 -12.43 21.65
CA GLU A 3 9.99 -12.74 22.79
C GLU A 3 9.12 -11.54 23.24
N ILE A 4 9.64 -10.31 23.09
CA ILE A 4 8.97 -9.05 23.48
C ILE A 4 8.08 -8.51 22.34
N TYR A 5 8.30 -9.03 21.13
CA TYR A 5 7.77 -8.52 19.86
C TYR A 5 7.16 -9.65 19.04
N LYS A 6 6.53 -10.64 19.69
CA LYS A 6 5.96 -11.82 19.00
C LYS A 6 5.03 -11.46 17.85
N ASN A 7 4.32 -10.33 17.95
CA ASN A 7 3.41 -9.83 16.91
C ASN A 7 4.06 -8.84 15.92
N TYR A 8 5.28 -8.38 16.19
CA TYR A 8 6.05 -7.46 15.33
C TYR A 8 7.04 -8.20 14.42
N VAL A 9 7.44 -9.43 14.79
CA VAL A 9 8.18 -10.34 13.89
C VAL A 9 7.18 -11.13 13.05
N MET A 10 6.40 -10.38 12.26
CA MET A 10 5.31 -10.85 11.41
C MET A 10 5.55 -12.28 10.90
N SER A 11 4.74 -13.24 11.35
CA SER A 11 4.53 -14.50 10.61
C SER A 11 3.73 -14.17 9.35
N GLY A 12 4.38 -13.44 8.43
CA GLY A 12 3.74 -12.52 7.48
C GLY A 12 2.75 -13.13 6.51
N ARG A 13 2.58 -14.45 6.48
CA ARG A 13 1.56 -15.12 5.68
C ARG A 13 0.23 -15.28 6.41
N GLU A 14 0.19 -15.45 7.73
CA GLU A 14 -1.07 -15.73 8.43
C GLU A 14 -1.83 -14.45 8.77
N VAL A 15 -1.15 -13.44 9.33
CA VAL A 15 -1.75 -12.12 9.59
C VAL A 15 -2.25 -11.47 8.30
N THR A 16 -1.48 -11.60 7.20
CA THR A 16 -1.90 -11.11 5.88
C THR A 16 -3.19 -11.77 5.41
N LYS A 17 -3.32 -13.10 5.54
CA LYS A 17 -4.57 -13.79 5.18
C LYS A 17 -5.76 -13.33 6.01
N GLN A 18 -5.57 -13.18 7.32
CA GLN A 18 -6.63 -12.73 8.22
C GLN A 18 -7.08 -11.30 7.91
N LEU A 19 -6.14 -10.39 7.66
CA LEU A 19 -6.44 -9.02 7.25
C LEU A 19 -7.13 -8.98 5.89
N MET A 20 -6.64 -9.73 4.90
CA MET A 20 -7.29 -9.80 3.58
C MET A 20 -8.72 -10.34 3.69
N ALA A 21 -8.94 -11.38 4.51
CA ALA A 21 -10.28 -11.90 4.76
C ALA A 21 -11.21 -10.86 5.42
N LEU A 22 -10.68 -10.02 6.32
CA LEU A 22 -11.44 -8.91 6.90
C LEU A 22 -11.77 -7.84 5.86
N PHE A 23 -10.82 -7.47 5.00
CA PHE A 23 -11.05 -6.49 3.95
C PHE A 23 -12.12 -6.97 2.96
N GLU A 24 -12.07 -8.25 2.57
CA GLU A 24 -13.11 -8.89 1.75
C GLU A 24 -14.46 -8.89 2.47
N LYS A 25 -14.52 -9.29 3.74
CA LYS A 25 -15.76 -9.35 4.54
C LYS A 25 -16.46 -8.01 4.63
N TYR A 26 -15.70 -6.93 4.79
CA TYR A 26 -16.24 -5.58 4.96
C TYR A 26 -16.27 -4.76 3.67
N GLN A 27 -16.01 -5.39 2.52
CA GLN A 27 -16.08 -4.75 1.19
C GLN A 27 -15.23 -3.47 1.13
N VAL A 28 -14.00 -3.53 1.63
CA VAL A 28 -13.08 -2.38 1.59
C VAL A 28 -12.73 -2.04 0.14
N ASP A 29 -12.84 -0.77 -0.24
CA ASP A 29 -12.45 -0.33 -1.58
C ASP A 29 -10.93 -0.22 -1.76
N TYR A 30 -10.24 0.36 -0.76
CA TYR A 30 -8.81 0.66 -0.80
C TYR A 30 -8.06 0.28 0.48
N VAL A 31 -6.87 -0.30 0.31
CA VAL A 31 -5.88 -0.52 1.36
C VAL A 31 -4.63 0.27 1.01
N ILE A 32 -4.34 1.32 1.78
CA ILE A 32 -3.17 2.19 1.56
C ILE A 32 -2.12 1.89 2.62
N ALA A 33 -0.90 1.58 2.18
CA ALA A 33 0.23 1.27 3.04
C ALA A 33 1.48 2.08 2.66
N GLY A 34 2.41 2.18 3.61
CA GLY A 34 3.74 2.77 3.39
C GLY A 34 4.83 1.72 3.65
N HIS A 35 5.82 2.09 4.47
CA HIS A 35 6.97 1.27 4.89
C HIS A 35 7.99 0.95 3.78
N ILE A 36 7.53 0.47 2.62
CA ILE A 36 8.39 0.33 1.44
C ILE A 36 8.52 1.69 0.77
N HIS A 37 9.74 2.22 0.70
CA HIS A 37 10.02 3.52 0.09
C HIS A 37 9.96 3.45 -1.44
N GLY A 38 8.75 3.41 -1.97
CA GLY A 38 8.43 3.34 -3.39
C GLY A 38 6.92 3.29 -3.62
N TYR A 39 6.53 3.12 -4.88
CA TYR A 39 5.15 2.98 -5.31
C TYR A 39 4.85 1.55 -5.75
N ALA A 40 3.70 1.01 -5.35
CA ALA A 40 3.13 -0.17 -5.97
C ALA A 40 1.59 -0.10 -5.95
N ARG A 41 0.95 -0.67 -6.97
CA ARG A 41 -0.50 -0.79 -7.04
C ARG A 41 -0.89 -2.16 -7.53
N ALA A 42 -1.88 -2.77 -6.88
CA ALA A 42 -2.48 -4.02 -7.31
C ALA A 42 -3.97 -4.01 -6.99
N GLU A 43 -4.76 -4.73 -7.77
CA GLU A 43 -6.16 -4.99 -7.46
C GLU A 43 -6.32 -6.49 -7.16
N ARG A 44 -7.01 -6.83 -6.07
CA ARG A 44 -7.30 -8.21 -5.71
C ARG A 44 -8.72 -8.30 -5.20
N ARG A 45 -9.55 -9.10 -5.87
CA ARG A 45 -10.95 -9.37 -5.46
C ARG A 45 -11.77 -8.08 -5.29
N GLY A 46 -11.57 -7.12 -6.18
CA GLY A 46 -12.26 -5.83 -6.16
C GLY A 46 -11.69 -4.80 -5.17
N ILE A 47 -10.62 -5.15 -4.44
CA ILE A 47 -9.96 -4.26 -3.46
C ILE A 47 -8.67 -3.72 -4.08
N VAL A 48 -8.49 -2.40 -4.06
CA VAL A 48 -7.27 -1.75 -4.53
C VAL A 48 -6.25 -1.63 -3.40
N TYR A 49 -5.05 -2.15 -3.63
CA TYR A 49 -3.93 -2.08 -2.70
C TYR A 49 -2.90 -1.12 -3.25
N VAL A 50 -2.55 -0.09 -2.48
CA VAL A 50 -1.54 0.90 -2.84
C VAL A 50 -0.45 0.94 -1.78
N VAL A 51 0.79 0.85 -2.22
CA VAL A 51 1.97 1.21 -1.44
C VAL A 51 2.42 2.59 -1.91
N SER A 52 2.50 3.56 -0.99
CA SER A 52 2.90 4.95 -1.24
C SER A 52 3.93 5.40 -0.20
N GLY A 53 5.19 5.00 -0.37
CA GLY A 53 6.29 5.36 0.54
C GLY A 53 7.31 6.35 -0.03
N GLY A 54 7.01 7.02 -1.13
CA GLY A 54 7.94 7.91 -1.86
C GLY A 54 7.91 9.38 -1.43
N ALA A 55 7.69 9.70 -0.16
CA ALA A 55 7.47 11.09 0.28
C ALA A 55 8.75 11.91 0.60
N GLY A 56 9.95 11.31 0.51
CA GLY A 56 11.22 12.05 0.66
C GLY A 56 12.41 11.28 1.25
N ALA A 57 12.19 10.09 1.83
CA ALA A 57 13.28 9.22 2.28
C ALA A 57 13.92 8.46 1.09
N PRO A 58 15.20 8.02 1.18
CA PRO A 58 15.83 7.24 0.12
C PRO A 58 14.98 6.03 -0.30
N LEU A 59 14.83 5.88 -1.61
CA LEU A 59 13.93 4.89 -2.21
C LEU A 59 14.56 3.49 -2.19
N TYR A 60 13.74 2.47 -1.98
CA TYR A 60 14.17 1.06 -1.92
C TYR A 60 14.05 0.35 -3.27
N LEU A 61 13.36 0.96 -4.24
CA LEU A 61 13.05 0.36 -5.53
C LEU A 61 13.77 1.13 -6.67
N PRO A 62 14.17 0.45 -7.76
CA PRO A 62 14.56 1.14 -8.99
C PRO A 62 13.39 1.90 -9.61
N ALA A 63 13.68 2.93 -10.42
CA ALA A 63 12.66 3.80 -11.02
C ALA A 63 11.59 3.03 -11.81
N ASP A 64 12.01 2.07 -12.64
CA ASP A 64 11.11 1.22 -13.45
C ASP A 64 10.19 0.31 -12.62
N PHE A 65 10.53 0.11 -11.34
CA PHE A 65 9.78 -0.72 -10.39
C PHE A 65 9.09 0.11 -9.30
N GLY A 66 8.81 1.39 -9.57
CA GLY A 66 8.10 2.26 -8.60
C GLY A 66 9.01 3.11 -7.72
N GLY A 67 10.31 3.14 -8.02
CA GLY A 67 11.31 3.96 -7.34
C GLY A 67 11.28 5.41 -7.77
N PHE A 68 10.27 6.17 -7.39
CA PHE A 68 10.22 7.61 -7.61
C PHE A 68 9.51 8.34 -6.47
N TYR A 69 9.84 9.61 -6.27
CA TYR A 69 9.16 10.45 -5.28
C TYR A 69 7.77 10.84 -5.79
N HIS A 70 6.74 10.61 -4.97
CA HIS A 70 5.36 10.80 -5.36
C HIS A 70 4.44 11.04 -4.18
N TYR A 71 3.23 11.46 -4.51
CA TYR A 71 2.05 11.26 -3.68
C TYR A 71 0.95 10.60 -4.52
N VAL A 72 -0.03 10.00 -3.85
CA VAL A 72 -1.23 9.44 -4.50
C VAL A 72 -2.40 10.36 -4.22
N ARG A 73 -3.05 10.85 -5.27
CA ARG A 73 -4.30 11.58 -5.17
C ARG A 73 -5.46 10.62 -5.34
N ILE A 74 -6.35 10.59 -4.37
CA ILE A 74 -7.60 9.84 -4.40
C ILE A 74 -8.73 10.85 -4.50
N ASP A 75 -9.54 10.73 -5.55
CA ASP A 75 -10.73 11.54 -5.75
C ASP A 75 -11.96 10.64 -5.55
N VAL A 76 -12.88 11.07 -4.67
CA VAL A 76 -14.12 10.35 -4.34
C VAL A 76 -15.32 11.19 -4.78
N ASN A 77 -16.16 10.62 -5.64
CA ASN A 77 -17.39 11.25 -6.15
C ASN A 77 -18.56 10.27 -6.05
N GLY A 78 -19.30 10.32 -4.94
CA GLY A 78 -20.31 9.31 -4.62
C GLY A 78 -19.66 7.94 -4.48
N GLU A 79 -20.14 6.96 -5.24
CA GLU A 79 -19.59 5.60 -5.29
C GLU A 79 -18.37 5.46 -6.22
N MET A 80 -18.03 6.50 -6.98
CA MET A 80 -16.87 6.47 -7.88
C MET A 80 -15.61 6.92 -7.13
N ILE A 81 -14.60 6.04 -7.08
CA ILE A 81 -13.28 6.34 -6.54
C ILE A 81 -12.25 6.23 -7.67
N THR A 82 -11.44 7.26 -7.85
CA THR A 82 -10.30 7.22 -8.77
C THR A 82 -9.01 7.52 -8.03
N ASP A 83 -7.94 6.79 -8.37
CA ASP A 83 -6.60 7.03 -7.85
C ASP A 83 -5.65 7.40 -8.98
N ARG A 84 -4.76 8.36 -8.71
CA ARG A 84 -3.65 8.69 -9.59
C ARG A 84 -2.38 9.00 -8.81
N THR A 85 -1.27 8.49 -9.32
CA THR A 85 0.06 8.80 -8.79
C THR A 85 0.58 10.08 -9.43
N VAL A 86 1.05 11.01 -8.60
CA VAL A 86 1.67 12.26 -9.04
C VAL A 86 3.14 12.24 -8.64
N LYS A 87 4.03 12.23 -9.63
CA LYS A 87 5.47 12.36 -9.41
C LYS A 87 5.81 13.78 -8.99
N ILE A 88 6.74 13.91 -8.05
CA ILE A 88 7.17 15.23 -7.55
C ILE A 88 8.28 15.83 -8.43
N TYR A 89 9.05 14.97 -9.11
CA TYR A 89 10.13 15.35 -10.04
C TYR A 89 10.12 14.39 -11.24
N ASP A 90 10.67 14.85 -12.37
CA ASP A 90 10.89 14.05 -13.58
C ASP A 90 12.16 13.20 -13.50
#